data_AF-A0A8S2X0Z4-F1
#
_entry.id   AF-A0A8S2X0Z4-F1
#
_cell.length_a   1.000
_cell.length_b   1.000
_cell.length_c   1.000
_cell.angle_alpha   90.00
_cell.angle_beta   90.00
_cell.angle_gamma   90.00
#
_symmetry.space_group_name_H-M   'P 1'
#
loop_
_entity.id
_entity.type
_entity.pdbx_description
1 polymer ?
#
loop_
_entity_poly.entity_id
_entity_poly.type
_entity_poly.pdbx_seq_one_letter_code
_entity_poly.pdbx_strand_id
1 'polypeptide(L)' 'PITIITTTPAPIPCPIAAQFRCTGTNICIDQDKICDFTADCPDASDE' A
#
# COMPACT_ATOMS: atom_id res chain seq x y z
N PRO A 1 -2.15 19.32 8.04
CA PRO A 1 -2.94 18.45 8.94
C PRO A 1 -3.09 17.05 8.31
N ILE A 2 -2.43 16.03 8.88
CA ILE A 2 -2.55 14.65 8.39
C ILE A 2 -3.82 14.06 9.01
N THR A 3 -4.85 13.88 8.20
CA THR A 3 -6.15 13.39 8.65
C THR A 3 -6.08 11.86 8.78
N ILE A 4 -5.70 11.37 9.95
CA ILE A 4 -5.71 9.94 10.28
C ILE A 4 -7.14 9.55 10.66
N ILE A 5 -7.93 9.08 9.69
CA ILE A 5 -9.32 8.66 9.93
C ILE A 5 -9.29 7.23 10.49
N THR A 6 -9.18 7.13 11.80
CA THR A 6 -9.28 5.87 12.54
C THR A 6 -10.75 5.48 12.73
N THR A 7 -11.23 4.49 11.98
CA THR A 7 -12.50 3.81 12.30
C THR A 7 -12.32 2.28 12.22
N THR A 8 -12.23 1.66 13.41
CA THR A 8 -12.68 0.28 13.74
C THR A 8 -11.71 -0.89 13.43
N PRO A 9 -11.52 -1.86 14.37
CA PRO A 9 -10.37 -2.76 14.41
C PRO A 9 -10.50 -3.99 13.51
N ALA A 10 -10.06 -3.85 12.26
CA ALA A 10 -9.38 -4.91 11.53
C ALA A 10 -7.98 -4.39 11.17
N PRO A 11 -6.93 -5.21 11.13
CA PRO A 11 -5.62 -4.77 10.65
C PRO A 11 -5.82 -4.36 9.18
N ILE A 12 -5.91 -3.06 8.92
CA ILE A 12 -6.16 -2.55 7.57
C ILE A 12 -4.91 -2.89 6.75
N PRO A 13 -5.03 -3.64 5.64
CA PRO A 13 -3.87 -4.05 4.85
C PRO A 13 -3.01 -2.89 4.34
N CYS A 14 -3.57 -1.67 4.21
CA CYS A 14 -2.85 -0.40 4.12
C CYS A 14 -3.70 0.74 4.72
N PRO A 15 -3.14 1.69 5.50
CA PRO A 15 -3.91 2.68 6.27
C PRO A 15 -4.51 3.81 5.43
N ILE A 16 -4.03 4.01 4.19
CA ILE A 16 -4.46 5.09 3.31
C ILE A 16 -5.29 4.53 2.16
N ALA A 17 -6.42 5.17 1.87
CA ALA A 17 -7.19 4.88 0.66
C ALA A 17 -6.35 5.22 -0.58
N ALA A 18 -6.23 4.29 -1.52
CA ALA A 18 -5.31 4.34 -2.68
C ALA A 18 -3.85 3.92 -2.40
N GLN A 19 -3.65 2.96 -1.49
CA GLN A 19 -2.38 2.24 -1.38
C GLN A 19 -2.53 0.76 -1.77
N PHE A 20 -1.46 0.22 -2.34
CA PHE A 20 -1.34 -1.20 -2.70
C PHE A 20 -0.41 -1.91 -1.72
N ARG A 21 -0.85 -3.07 -1.23
CA ARG A 21 -0.04 -3.91 -0.34
C ARG A 21 0.74 -4.92 -1.18
N CYS A 22 2.07 -4.85 -1.10
CA CYS A 22 2.95 -5.81 -1.74
C CYS A 22 2.67 -7.24 -1.26
N THR A 23 2.71 -8.21 -2.16
CA THR A 23 2.30 -9.58 -1.89
C THR A 23 3.18 -10.22 -0.82
N GLY A 24 2.54 -10.87 0.17
CA GLY A 24 3.25 -11.54 1.26
C GLY A 24 4.00 -10.61 2.24
N THR A 25 3.88 -9.28 2.11
CA THR A 25 4.54 -8.32 3.01
C THR A 25 3.51 -7.39 3.68
N ASN A 26 3.96 -6.52 4.59
CA ASN A 26 3.13 -5.42 5.11
C ASN A 26 3.57 -4.06 4.55
N ILE A 27 4.24 -4.06 3.40
CA ILE A 27 4.68 -2.85 2.71
C ILE A 27 3.51 -2.36 1.87
N CYS A 28 3.28 -1.05 1.97
CA CYS A 28 2.28 -0.32 1.22
C CYS A 28 2.99 0.69 0.34
N ILE A 29 2.65 0.67 -0.94
CA ILE A 29 3.09 1.67 -1.92
C ILE A 29 1.89 2.49 -2.37
N ASP A 30 2.16 3.67 -2.93
CA ASP A 30 1.11 4.50 -3.50
C ASP A 30 0.57 3.88 -4.80
N GLN A 31 -0.71 4.10 -5.09
CA GLN A 31 -1.38 3.45 -6.22
C GLN A 31 -0.82 3.87 -7.60
N ASP A 32 -0.14 5.00 -7.69
CA ASP A 32 0.57 5.47 -8.88
C ASP A 32 1.88 4.72 -9.14
N LYS A 33 2.35 3.93 -8.18
CA LYS A 33 3.53 3.06 -8.32
C LYS A 33 3.22 1.67 -8.88
N ILE A 34 1.93 1.37 -9.10
CA ILE A 34 1.51 0.08 -9.67
C ILE A 34 1.74 0.10 -11.19
N CYS A 35 2.49 -0.88 -11.69
CA CYS A 35 2.86 -1.07 -13.09
C CYS A 35 3.50 0.19 -13.70
N ASP A 36 4.40 0.82 -12.93
CA ASP A 36 5.05 2.07 -13.32
C ASP A 36 6.43 1.85 -13.98
N PHE A 37 6.81 0.58 -14.19
CA PHE A 37 8.09 0.10 -14.68
C PHE A 37 9.24 0.20 -13.67
N THR A 38 8.92 0.37 -12.38
CA THR A 38 9.86 0.41 -11.26
C THR A 38 9.37 -0.57 -10.19
N ALA A 39 10.20 -1.56 -9.86
CA ALA A 39 9.89 -2.43 -8.73
C ALA A 39 10.01 -1.65 -7.41
N ASP A 40 8.87 -1.23 -6.85
CA ASP A 40 8.77 -0.62 -5.52
C ASP A 40 8.45 -1.67 -4.44
N CYS A 41 7.80 -2.78 -4.80
CA CYS A 41 7.66 -3.91 -3.90
C CYS A 41 8.94 -4.77 -3.84
N PRO A 42 9.30 -5.34 -2.66
CA PRO A 42 10.47 -6.23 -2.55
C PRO A 42 10.36 -7.51 -3.38
N ASP A 43 9.13 -7.92 -3.67
CA ASP A 43 8.79 -9.06 -4.50
C ASP A 43 8.40 -8.66 -5.93
N ALA A 44 8.51 -7.37 -6.28
CA ALA A 44 8.09 -6.78 -7.55
C ALA A 44 6.63 -7.11 -7.93
N SER A 45 5.76 -7.32 -6.93
CA SER A 45 4.34 -7.64 -7.17
C SER A 45 3.49 -6.46 -7.62
N ASP A 46 4.08 -5.28 -7.62
CA ASP A 46 3.56 -4.06 -8.22
C ASP A 46 3.82 -3.96 -9.73
N GLU A 47 4.69 -4.80 -10.29
CA GLU A 47 5.02 -4.89 -11.72
C GLU A 47 4.42 -6.14 -12.39
#